data_AF-A0A959TF21-F1
#
_entry.id   AF-A0A959TF21-F1
#
_cell.length_a   1.000
_cell.length_b   1.000
_cell.length_c   1.000
_cell.angle_alpha   90.00
_cell.angle_beta   90.00
_cell.angle_gamma   90.00
#
_symmetry.space_group_name_H-M   'P 1'
#
loop_
_entity.id
_entity.type
_entity.pdbx_description
1 polymer ?
#
loop_
_entity_poly.entity_id
_entity_poly.type
_entity_poly.pdbx_seq_one_letter_code
_entity_poly.pdbx_strand_id
1 'polypeptide(L)'
;PDMVGLTNAENRVRRARIGVEDAQRTFDRNKPLLDKGVISDAEFQTYQIALENAQEELRGAEDNLDIVREGVARSSSGATLTLVRSTINGMVLDVPVKEGNSVIEANNFNEGTTIASVADMNDL
;
A
#
# COMPACT_ATOMS: atom_id res chain seq x y z
N PRO A 1 11.65 -9.54 0.65
CA PRO A 1 11.04 -8.37 1.33
C PRO A 1 11.45 -7.07 0.64
N ASP A 2 10.48 -6.31 0.13
CA ASP A 2 10.72 -5.11 -0.66
C ASP A 2 10.97 -3.87 0.23
N MET A 3 12.04 -3.93 1.03
CA MET A 3 12.40 -2.92 2.04
C MET A 3 12.69 -1.53 1.44
N VAL A 4 13.10 -1.50 0.17
CA VAL A 4 13.35 -0.27 -0.59
C VAL A 4 12.04 0.47 -0.87
N GLY A 5 10.98 -0.27 -1.25
CA GLY A 5 9.64 0.29 -1.46
C GLY A 5 9.08 0.93 -0.18
N LEU A 6 9.21 0.24 0.95
CA LEU A 6 8.75 0.72 2.26
C LEU A 6 9.49 2.01 2.68
N THR A 7 10.82 2.01 2.58
CA THR A 7 11.64 3.18 2.95
C THR A 7 11.29 4.41 2.09
N ASN A 8 11.01 4.21 0.81
CA ASN A 8 10.60 5.27 -0.10
C ASN A 8 9.21 5.82 0.25
N ALA A 9 8.25 4.95 0.59
CA ALA A 9 6.93 5.37 1.01
C ALA A 9 6.97 6.17 2.32
N GLU A 10 7.76 5.74 3.30
CA GLU A 10 7.96 6.48 4.55
C GLU A 10 8.60 7.86 4.32
N ASN A 11 9.61 7.93 3.45
CA ASN A 11 10.22 9.19 3.05
C ASN A 11 9.21 10.14 2.40
N ARG A 12 8.26 9.61 1.63
CA ARG A 12 7.20 10.40 1.00
C ARG A 12 6.25 10.98 2.03
N VAL A 13 5.80 10.19 3.00
CA VAL A 13 4.97 10.67 4.13
C VAL A 13 5.69 11.74 4.93
N ARG A 14 6.98 11.55 5.23
CA ARG A 14 7.78 12.56 5.95
C ARG A 14 7.84 13.89 5.20
N ARG A 15 8.08 13.88 3.89
CA ARG A 15 8.10 15.11 3.08
C ARG A 15 6.74 15.78 3.01
N ALA A 16 5.67 15.02 2.78
CA ALA A 16 4.32 15.58 2.73
C ALA A 16 3.91 16.20 4.07
N ARG A 17 4.30 15.60 5.19
CA ARG A 17 4.08 16.15 6.54
C ARG A 17 4.78 17.49 6.75
N ILE A 18 6.02 17.62 6.28
CA ILE A 18 6.76 18.89 6.31
C ILE A 18 6.03 19.94 5.47
N GLY A 19 5.51 19.55 4.30
CA GLY A 19 4.73 20.44 3.43
C GLY A 19 3.44 20.95 4.10
N VAL A 20 2.68 20.06 4.76
CA VAL A 20 1.50 20.44 5.55
C VAL A 20 1.86 21.40 6.66
N GLU A 21 2.94 21.13 7.40
CA GLU A 21 3.35 21.97 8.52
C GLU A 21 3.75 23.38 8.05
N ASP A 22 4.45 23.50 6.93
CA ASP A 22 4.82 24.79 6.33
C ASP A 22 3.60 25.57 5.82
N ALA A 23 2.70 24.89 5.11
CA ALA A 23 1.45 25.48 4.62
C ALA A 23 0.56 25.93 5.79
N GLN A 24 0.48 25.15 6.86
CA GLN A 24 -0.29 25.47 8.06
C GLN A 24 0.27 26.73 8.74
N ARG A 25 1.59 26.81 8.92
CA ARG A 25 2.22 28.02 9.47
C ARG A 25 1.96 29.24 8.61
N THR A 26 1.97 29.09 7.29
CA THR A 26 1.68 30.18 6.36
C THR A 26 0.21 30.62 6.47
N PHE A 27 -0.72 29.68 6.53
CA PHE A 27 -2.14 29.95 6.76
C PHE A 27 -2.35 30.70 8.09
N ASP A 28 -1.78 30.19 9.18
CA ASP A 28 -1.92 30.74 10.53
C ASP A 28 -1.35 32.16 10.66
N ARG A 29 -0.27 32.46 9.92
CA ARG A 29 0.33 33.80 9.88
C ARG A 29 -0.52 34.81 9.10
N ASN A 30 -1.17 34.35 8.03
CA ASN A 30 -1.95 35.23 7.15
C ASN A 30 -3.40 35.41 7.62
N LYS A 31 -3.94 34.46 8.40
CA LYS A 31 -5.28 34.58 8.98
C LYS A 31 -5.50 35.87 9.77
N PRO A 32 -4.63 36.26 10.73
CA PRO A 32 -4.80 37.51 11.47
C PRO A 32 -4.54 38.76 10.61
N LEU A 33 -3.84 38.63 9.48
CA LEU A 33 -3.66 39.73 8.53
C LEU A 33 -4.94 39.98 7.73
N LEU A 34 -5.64 38.91 7.34
CA LEU A 34 -6.97 39.00 6.73
C LEU A 34 -7.97 39.63 7.69
N ASP A 35 -8.01 39.17 8.94
CA ASP A 35 -8.94 39.68 9.95
C ASP A 35 -8.70 41.18 10.25
N LYS A 36 -7.48 41.67 10.02
CA LYS A 36 -7.10 43.09 10.13
C LYS A 36 -7.28 43.88 8.82
N GLY A 37 -7.72 43.23 7.73
CA GLY A 37 -7.88 43.83 6.41
C GLY A 37 -6.57 44.21 5.72
N VAL A 38 -5.44 43.62 6.12
CA VAL A 38 -4.11 43.89 5.56
C VAL A 38 -3.89 43.16 4.23
N ILE A 39 -4.49 41.97 4.09
CA ILE A 39 -4.51 41.20 2.85
C ILE A 39 -5.94 41.01 2.37
N SER A 40 -6.10 40.73 1.08
CA SER A 40 -7.42 40.48 0.48
C SER A 40 -7.90 39.04 0.71
N ASP A 41 -9.22 38.81 0.65
CA ASP A 41 -9.79 37.46 0.68
C ASP A 41 -9.24 36.57 -0.44
N ALA A 42 -9.07 37.14 -1.63
CA ALA A 42 -8.51 36.43 -2.79
C ALA A 42 -7.08 35.97 -2.53
N GLU A 43 -6.26 36.79 -1.88
CA GLU A 43 -4.90 36.43 -1.49
C GLU A 43 -4.91 35.36 -0.40
N PHE A 44 -5.76 35.51 0.63
CA PHE A 44 -5.88 34.50 1.68
C PHE A 44 -6.36 33.14 1.17
N GLN A 45 -7.28 33.13 0.20
CA GLN A 45 -7.77 31.92 -0.44
C GLN A 45 -6.64 31.08 -1.05
N THR A 46 -5.59 31.72 -1.57
CA THR A 46 -4.43 30.98 -2.10
C THR A 46 -3.69 30.19 -1.02
N TYR A 47 -3.54 30.74 0.18
CA TYR A 47 -2.92 30.06 1.31
C TYR A 47 -3.81 28.93 1.85
N GLN A 48 -5.14 29.13 1.85
CA GLN A 48 -6.09 28.09 2.21
C GLN A 48 -6.01 26.89 1.24
N ILE A 49 -6.06 27.16 -0.06
CA ILE A 49 -5.95 26.11 -1.09
C ILE A 49 -4.61 25.39 -0.99
N ALA A 50 -3.51 26.12 -0.72
CA ALA A 50 -2.20 25.51 -0.53
C ALA A 50 -2.17 24.55 0.66
N LEU A 51 -2.80 24.91 1.79
CA LEU A 51 -2.93 24.03 2.95
C LEU A 51 -3.77 22.80 2.64
N GLU A 52 -4.94 22.97 2.02
CA GLU A 52 -5.82 21.86 1.62
C GLU A 52 -5.10 20.89 0.68
N ASN A 53 -4.41 21.40 -0.34
CA ASN A 53 -3.61 20.57 -1.26
C ASN A 53 -2.50 19.79 -0.54
N ALA A 54 -1.79 20.43 0.39
CA ALA A 54 -0.75 19.76 1.17
C ALA A 54 -1.34 18.65 2.05
N GLN A 55 -2.52 18.88 2.64
CA GLN A 55 -3.21 17.87 3.45
C GLN A 55 -3.65 16.65 2.62
N GLU A 56 -4.19 16.89 1.42
CA GLU A 56 -4.54 15.79 0.50
C GLU A 56 -3.30 15.04 0.00
N GLU A 57 -2.17 15.72 -0.24
CA GLU A 57 -0.91 15.06 -0.57
C GLU A 57 -0.41 14.17 0.59
N LEU A 58 -0.50 14.64 1.83
CA LEU A 58 -0.15 13.83 3.01
C LEU A 58 -1.05 12.60 3.13
N ARG A 59 -2.37 12.75 2.99
CA ARG A 59 -3.29 11.62 2.99
C ARG A 59 -2.93 10.60 1.92
N GLY A 60 -2.72 11.05 0.68
CA GLY A 60 -2.32 10.14 -0.41
C GLY A 60 -0.96 9.48 -0.18
N ALA A 61 -0.03 10.14 0.50
CA ALA A 61 1.24 9.54 0.88
C ALA A 61 1.08 8.48 1.99
N GLU A 62 0.21 8.71 2.96
CA GLU A 62 -0.13 7.77 4.04
C GLU A 62 -0.84 6.53 3.49
N ASP A 63 -1.84 6.71 2.62
CA ASP A 63 -2.53 5.60 1.93
C ASP A 63 -1.54 4.74 1.13
N ASN A 64 -0.61 5.37 0.41
CA ASN A 64 0.43 4.65 -0.33
C ASN A 64 1.39 3.89 0.60
N LEU A 65 1.73 4.46 1.76
CA LEU A 65 2.54 3.76 2.76
C LEU A 65 1.82 2.52 3.27
N ASP A 66 0.52 2.61 3.54
CA ASP A 66 -0.28 1.48 4.01
C ASP A 66 -0.38 0.37 2.96
N ILE A 67 -0.61 0.71 1.69
CA ILE A 67 -0.60 -0.25 0.57
C ILE A 67 0.75 -0.95 0.46
N VAL A 68 1.85 -0.19 0.48
CA VAL A 68 3.20 -0.74 0.39
C VAL A 68 3.52 -1.59 1.61
N ARG A 69 3.12 -1.17 2.81
CA ARG A 69 3.33 -1.92 4.05
C ARG A 69 2.55 -3.22 4.06
N GLU A 70 1.29 -3.21 3.63
CA GLU A 70 0.47 -4.40 3.52
C GLU A 70 0.98 -5.33 2.41
N GLY A 71 1.41 -4.79 1.27
CA GLY A 71 2.08 -5.54 0.21
C GLY A 71 3.42 -6.14 0.66
N VAL A 72 4.20 -5.42 1.47
CA VAL A 72 5.43 -5.92 2.09
C VAL A 72 5.11 -6.98 3.14
N ALA A 73 4.03 -6.87 3.91
CA ALA A 73 3.61 -7.92 4.85
C ALA A 73 3.16 -9.20 4.14
N ARG A 74 2.39 -9.06 3.05
CA ARG A 74 2.01 -10.18 2.16
C ARG A 74 3.23 -10.79 1.48
N SER A 75 4.20 -9.99 1.02
CA SER A 75 5.44 -10.47 0.39
C SER A 75 6.57 -10.84 1.36
N SER A 76 6.49 -10.47 2.64
CA SER A 76 7.35 -11.01 3.72
C SER A 76 6.89 -12.39 4.14
N SER A 77 5.65 -12.75 3.80
CA SER A 77 5.28 -14.16 3.58
C SER A 77 6.02 -14.76 2.38
N GLY A 78 7.02 -14.08 1.78
CA GLY A 78 7.98 -14.67 0.85
C GLY A 78 8.82 -15.79 1.45
N ALA A 79 8.90 -15.89 2.78
CA ALA A 79 9.37 -17.11 3.46
C ALA A 79 8.36 -18.29 3.34
N THR A 80 7.15 -18.04 2.88
CA THR A 80 6.09 -19.03 2.63
C THR A 80 5.82 -19.29 1.15
N LEU A 81 6.54 -18.67 0.20
CA LEU A 81 6.42 -19.03 -1.24
C LEU A 81 6.94 -20.45 -1.53
N THR A 82 7.76 -21.01 -0.65
CA THR A 82 8.15 -22.43 -0.67
C THR A 82 7.13 -23.36 0.02
N LEU A 83 6.09 -22.79 0.64
CA LEU A 83 5.08 -23.54 1.38
C LEU A 83 3.71 -23.41 0.71
N VAL A 84 3.39 -24.39 -0.13
CA VAL A 84 2.10 -24.51 -0.79
C VAL A 84 1.06 -25.00 0.22
N ARG A 85 -0.02 -24.22 0.43
CA ARG A 85 -1.13 -24.57 1.32
C ARG A 85 -2.42 -24.74 0.52
N SER A 86 -3.23 -25.72 0.91
CA SER A 86 -4.58 -25.88 0.37
C SER A 86 -5.47 -24.70 0.75
N THR A 87 -6.31 -24.24 -0.18
CA THR A 87 -7.32 -23.20 0.05
C THR A 87 -8.58 -23.74 0.72
N ILE A 88 -8.79 -25.07 0.66
CA ILE A 88 -9.91 -25.77 1.27
C ILE A 88 -9.44 -26.88 2.20
N ASN A 89 -10.26 -27.22 3.20
CA ASN A 89 -10.08 -28.46 3.96
C ASN A 89 -10.63 -29.61 3.13
N GLY A 90 -9.92 -30.73 3.09
CA GLY A 90 -10.33 -31.87 2.27
C GLY A 90 -9.30 -32.98 2.24
N MET A 91 -9.59 -34.00 1.44
CA MET A 91 -8.67 -35.11 1.17
C MET A 91 -7.89 -34.85 -0.12
N VAL A 92 -6.58 -35.13 -0.11
CA VAL A 92 -5.75 -35.08 -1.30
C VAL A 92 -6.10 -36.26 -2.21
N LEU A 93 -6.56 -35.98 -3.42
CA LEU A 93 -6.97 -36.99 -4.40
C LEU A 93 -5.81 -37.46 -5.28
N ASP A 94 -4.94 -36.53 -5.67
CA ASP A 94 -3.82 -36.80 -6.58
C ASP A 94 -2.68 -35.80 -6.37
N VAL A 95 -1.44 -36.25 -6.58
CA VAL A 95 -0.20 -35.47 -6.49
C VAL A 95 0.70 -35.85 -7.68
N PRO A 96 0.53 -35.20 -8.85
CA PRO A 96 1.20 -35.61 -10.09
C PRO A 96 2.69 -35.24 -10.16
N VAL A 97 3.19 -34.43 -9.22
CA VAL A 97 4.59 -34.00 -9.14
C VAL A 97 5.33 -34.70 -8.00
N LYS A 98 6.62 -35.01 -8.19
CA LYS A 98 7.47 -35.65 -7.19
C LYS A 98 8.52 -34.67 -6.65
N GLU A 99 9.07 -35.01 -5.49
CA GLU A 99 10.19 -34.25 -4.91
C GLU A 99 11.35 -34.13 -5.90
N GLY A 100 11.88 -32.91 -6.04
CA GLY A 100 12.95 -32.59 -7.00
C GLY A 100 12.48 -32.11 -8.37
N ASN A 101 11.17 -32.17 -8.68
CA ASN A 101 10.64 -31.56 -9.90
C ASN A 101 10.68 -30.03 -9.82
N SER A 102 11.02 -29.38 -10.93
CA SER A 102 10.85 -27.94 -11.08
C SER A 102 9.39 -27.62 -11.37
N VAL A 103 8.83 -26.65 -10.66
CA VAL A 103 7.44 -26.19 -10.82
C VAL A 103 7.42 -24.74 -11.29
N ILE A 104 6.37 -24.38 -12.04
CA ILE A 104 6.15 -23.03 -12.55
C ILE A 104 4.90 -22.46 -11.89
N GLU A 105 4.99 -21.22 -11.41
CA GLU A 105 3.86 -20.49 -10.84
C GLU A 105 2.84 -20.11 -11.93
N ALA A 106 1.54 -20.19 -11.58
CA ALA A 106 0.47 -19.73 -12.47
C ALA A 106 0.44 -18.20 -12.50
N ASN A 107 0.37 -17.63 -13.71
CA ASN A 107 0.21 -16.19 -13.92
C ASN A 107 -0.64 -15.92 -15.17
N ASN A 108 -0.85 -14.65 -15.53
CA ASN A 108 -1.69 -14.28 -16.68
C ASN A 108 -1.25 -14.87 -18.03
N PHE A 109 -0.03 -15.41 -18.12
CA PHE A 109 0.53 -15.96 -19.36
C PHE A 109 0.76 -17.49 -19.28
N ASN A 110 0.96 -18.03 -18.09
CA ASN A 110 1.22 -19.45 -17.86
C ASN A 110 0.19 -20.04 -16.89
N GLU A 111 -0.41 -21.17 -17.23
CA GLU A 111 -1.36 -21.87 -16.35
C GLU A 111 -0.70 -22.49 -15.10
N GLY A 112 0.63 -22.49 -15.04
CA GLY A 112 1.41 -23.01 -13.92
C GLY A 112 1.48 -24.54 -13.87
N THR A 113 2.03 -25.08 -12.79
CA THR A 113 2.11 -26.53 -12.55
C THR A 113 1.16 -26.94 -11.42
N THR A 114 0.28 -27.91 -11.69
CA THR A 114 -0.58 -28.47 -10.65
C THR A 114 0.25 -29.34 -9.69
N ILE A 115 0.24 -29.00 -8.41
CA ILE A 115 1.02 -29.70 -7.38
C ILE A 115 0.19 -30.83 -6.73
N ALA A 116 -1.06 -30.54 -6.37
CA ALA A 116 -1.96 -31.52 -5.77
C ALA A 116 -3.42 -31.14 -6.06
N SER A 117 -4.30 -32.15 -6.13
CA SER A 117 -5.75 -31.98 -6.17
C SER A 117 -6.34 -32.32 -4.81
N VAL A 118 -7.20 -31.45 -4.27
CA VAL A 118 -7.84 -31.61 -2.97
C VAL A 118 -9.35 -31.52 -3.16
N ALA A 119 -10.10 -32.41 -2.51
CA ALA A 119 -11.56 -32.38 -2.53
C ALA A 119 -12.15 -32.48 -1.12
N ASP A 120 -13.18 -31.69 -0.84
CA ASP A 120 -14.01 -31.84 0.36
C ASP A 120 -15.02 -32.97 0.12
N MET A 121 -15.03 -33.96 1.02
CA MET A 121 -15.90 -35.15 0.90
C MET A 121 -17.17 -35.02 1.75
N ASN A 122 -17.34 -33.92 2.49
CA ASN A 122 -18.53 -33.68 3.31
C ASN A 122 -19.67 -33.01 2.53
N ASP A 123 -19.42 -32.53 1.31
CA ASP A 123 -20.42 -31.96 0.42
C ASP A 123 -20.51 -32.85 -0.84
N LEU A 124 -21.37 -33.86 -0.76
CA LEU A 124 -21.60 -34.87 -1.81
C LEU A 124 -23.10 -35.11 -2.03
#